data_AF-A0AAV4MQH7-F1
#
_entry.id   AF-A0AAV4MQH7-F1
#
_cell.length_a   1.000
_cell.length_b   1.000
_cell.length_c   1.000
_cell.angle_alpha   90.00
_cell.angle_beta   90.00
_cell.angle_gamma   90.00
#
_symmetry.space_group_name_H-M   'P 1'
#
loop_
_entity.id
_entity.type
_entity.pdbx_description
1 polymer ?
#
loop_
_entity_poly.entity_id
_entity_poly.type
_entity_poly.pdbx_seq_one_letter_code
_entity_poly.pdbx_strand_id
1 'polypeptide(L)'
;MIYFARNHTESYTKVVLENSCRADEHECPFGRTSIELTKLLCDILKIGEPPTEQGKTFYPMFFTHDHPFEEFFCICIVLLNKTWKEMRASIEDFSKVISVVREQITRALNTDPPPATLEKFKQKLATLTYNEITNLWQKERSNREEWESHARPIVELREQITQK
;
A
#
# COMPACT_ATOMS: atom_id res chain seq x y z
N MET A 1 -17.62 2.03 -4.32
CA MET A 1 -17.92 1.51 -5.68
C MET A 1 -18.86 2.41 -6.49
N ILE A 2 -20.07 2.72 -6.01
CA ILE A 2 -21.04 3.58 -6.76
C ILE A 2 -20.43 4.94 -7.11
N TYR A 3 -19.75 5.58 -6.16
CA TYR A 3 -19.03 6.83 -6.39
C TYR A 3 -18.01 6.69 -7.53
N PHE A 4 -17.16 5.67 -7.49
CA PHE A 4 -16.16 5.40 -8.54
C PHE A 4 -16.81 5.22 -9.93
N ALA A 5 -17.94 4.51 -10.00
CA ALA A 5 -18.66 4.28 -11.26
C ALA A 5 -19.26 5.56 -11.85
N ARG A 6 -19.74 6.48 -10.99
CA ARG A 6 -20.41 7.73 -11.40
C ARG A 6 -19.44 8.86 -11.68
N ASN A 7 -18.38 8.97 -10.90
CA ASN A 7 -17.46 10.11 -10.93
C ASN A 7 -16.20 9.83 -11.78
N HIS A 8 -15.84 8.55 -11.97
CA HIS A 8 -14.65 8.13 -12.73
C HIS A 8 -15.01 6.99 -13.69
N THR A 9 -16.07 7.16 -14.47
CA THR A 9 -16.69 6.10 -15.28
C THR A 9 -15.72 5.38 -16.22
N GLU A 10 -14.81 6.10 -16.87
CA GLU A 10 -13.79 5.48 -17.74
C GLU A 10 -12.85 4.56 -16.97
N SER A 11 -12.35 5.03 -15.81
CA SER A 11 -11.47 4.23 -14.96
C SER A 11 -12.19 3.04 -14.35
N TYR A 12 -13.44 3.22 -13.92
CA TYR A 12 -14.29 2.13 -13.43
C TYR A 12 -14.49 1.07 -14.51
N THR A 13 -14.89 1.48 -15.71
CA THR A 13 -15.13 0.58 -16.84
C THR A 13 -13.87 -0.19 -17.19
N LYS A 14 -12.73 0.49 -17.24
CA LYS A 14 -11.43 -0.14 -17.47
C LYS A 14 -11.13 -1.21 -16.42
N VAL A 15 -11.23 -0.89 -15.13
CA VAL A 15 -10.95 -1.85 -14.04
C VAL A 15 -11.91 -3.04 -14.10
N VAL A 16 -13.20 -2.83 -14.35
CA VAL A 16 -14.18 -3.92 -14.39
C VAL A 16 -13.97 -4.80 -15.62
N LEU A 17 -13.90 -4.23 -16.83
CA LEU A 17 -13.75 -5.00 -18.06
C LEU A 17 -12.42 -5.75 -18.12
N GLU A 18 -11.32 -5.13 -17.68
CA GLU A 18 -10.01 -5.79 -17.68
C GLU A 18 -9.95 -7.03 -16.78
N ASN A 19 -10.81 -7.10 -15.76
CA ASN A 19 -10.89 -8.24 -14.85
C ASN A 19 -11.96 -9.24 -15.30
N SER A 20 -13.16 -8.79 -15.68
CA SER A 20 -14.24 -9.68 -16.12
C SER A 20 -13.98 -10.37 -17.46
N CYS A 21 -13.12 -9.82 -18.32
CA CYS A 21 -12.73 -10.48 -19.58
C CYS A 21 -11.52 -11.42 -19.44
N ARG A 22 -10.90 -11.50 -18.25
CA ARG A 22 -9.84 -12.48 -17.97
C ARG A 22 -10.47 -13.79 -17.53
N ALA A 23 -10.42 -14.79 -18.40
CA ALA A 23 -10.87 -16.15 -18.09
C ALA A 23 -9.74 -17.03 -17.53
N ASP A 24 -8.62 -16.45 -17.10
CA ASP A 24 -7.47 -17.16 -16.55
C ASP A 24 -7.40 -17.04 -15.01
N GLU A 25 -6.49 -17.78 -14.39
CA GLU A 25 -6.29 -17.82 -12.94
C GLU A 25 -5.87 -16.46 -12.31
N HIS A 26 -5.60 -15.45 -13.15
CA HIS A 26 -5.13 -14.12 -12.76
C HIS A 26 -6.24 -13.05 -12.76
N GLU A 27 -7.51 -13.45 -12.84
CA GLU A 27 -8.64 -12.55 -12.65
C GLU A 27 -8.63 -11.95 -11.23
N CYS A 28 -8.69 -10.62 -11.14
CA CYS A 28 -8.84 -9.92 -9.86
C CYS A 28 -10.32 -9.86 -9.46
N PRO A 29 -10.73 -10.45 -8.32
CA PRO A 29 -12.13 -10.49 -7.91
C PRO A 29 -12.60 -9.10 -7.42
N PHE A 30 -13.06 -8.25 -8.34
CA PHE A 30 -13.32 -6.82 -8.12
C PHE A 30 -14.22 -6.52 -6.90
N GLY A 31 -15.29 -7.29 -6.68
CA GLY A 31 -16.16 -7.12 -5.53
C GLY A 31 -15.46 -7.42 -4.21
N ARG A 32 -14.73 -8.54 -4.15
CA ARG A 32 -13.97 -8.97 -2.95
C ARG A 32 -12.85 -8.00 -2.64
N THR A 33 -12.07 -7.58 -3.65
CA THR A 33 -10.99 -6.60 -3.47
C THR A 33 -11.51 -5.23 -3.08
N SER A 34 -12.66 -4.79 -3.59
CA SER A 34 -13.27 -3.52 -3.19
C SER A 34 -13.68 -3.49 -1.71
N ILE A 35 -14.27 -4.57 -1.20
CA ILE A 35 -14.64 -4.70 0.21
C ILE A 35 -13.37 -4.69 1.09
N GLU A 36 -12.39 -5.50 0.71
CA GLU A 36 -11.16 -5.61 1.50
C GLU A 36 -10.34 -4.32 1.49
N LEU A 37 -10.27 -3.64 0.33
CA LEU A 37 -9.65 -2.34 0.24
C LEU A 37 -10.35 -1.33 1.15
N THR A 38 -11.68 -1.31 1.18
CA THR A 38 -12.41 -0.38 2.06
C THR A 38 -12.04 -0.59 3.53
N LYS A 39 -11.98 -1.85 4.00
CA LYS A 39 -11.54 -2.17 5.36
C LYS A 39 -10.10 -1.72 5.60
N LEU A 40 -9.20 -2.03 4.66
CA LEU A 40 -7.80 -1.62 4.70
C LEU A 40 -7.64 -0.11 4.85
N LEU A 41 -8.40 0.69 4.09
CA LEU A 41 -8.34 2.15 4.19
C LEU A 41 -8.87 2.65 5.54
N CYS A 42 -9.93 2.03 6.07
CA CYS A 42 -10.44 2.33 7.41
C CYS A 42 -9.38 2.03 8.48
N ASP A 43 -8.68 0.90 8.40
CA ASP A 43 -7.62 0.54 9.34
C ASP A 43 -6.45 1.53 9.28
N ILE A 44 -5.98 1.88 8.08
CA ILE A 44 -4.86 2.80 7.87
C ILE A 44 -5.18 4.18 8.46
N LEU A 45 -6.41 4.65 8.24
CA LEU A 45 -6.89 5.95 8.70
C LEU A 45 -7.44 5.91 10.14
N LYS A 46 -7.46 4.72 10.77
CA LYS A 46 -7.97 4.50 12.13
C LYS A 46 -9.41 5.00 12.30
N ILE A 47 -10.26 4.77 11.29
CA ILE A 47 -11.65 5.21 11.30
C ILE A 47 -12.41 4.48 12.41
N GLY A 48 -13.01 5.26 13.32
CA GLY A 48 -13.74 4.75 14.48
C GLY A 48 -12.90 4.67 15.76
N GLU A 49 -11.58 4.90 15.68
CA GLU A 49 -10.76 5.06 16.88
C GLU A 49 -10.88 6.49 17.43
N PRO A 50 -10.91 6.68 18.77
CA PRO A 50 -10.90 8.00 19.36
C PRO A 50 -9.55 8.70 19.10
N PRO A 51 -9.54 10.02 18.91
CA PRO A 51 -8.28 10.76 18.75
C PRO A 51 -7.43 10.66 20.03
N THR A 52 -6.12 10.64 19.86
CA THR A 52 -5.16 10.69 20.98
C THR A 52 -4.68 12.12 21.17
N GLU A 53 -4.42 12.54 22.43
CA GLU A 53 -3.92 13.90 22.74
C GLU A 53 -2.54 14.18 22.13
N GLN A 54 -1.80 13.12 21.79
CA GLN A 54 -0.49 13.20 21.15
C GLN A 54 -0.58 13.15 19.62
N GLY A 55 -1.79 13.02 19.06
CA GLY A 55 -2.02 12.95 17.62
C GLY A 55 -1.67 14.28 16.95
N LYS A 56 -0.51 14.32 16.30
CA LYS A 56 -0.04 15.48 15.51
C LYS A 56 -0.15 15.27 14.00
N THR A 57 -0.51 14.06 13.58
CA THR A 57 -0.56 13.67 12.17
C THR A 57 -1.92 13.99 11.59
N PHE A 58 -1.94 14.79 10.53
CA PHE A 58 -3.09 14.97 9.65
C PHE A 58 -2.61 14.89 8.20
N TYR A 59 -3.51 14.52 7.29
CA TYR A 59 -3.18 14.40 5.87
C TYR A 59 -3.84 15.56 5.10
N PRO A 60 -3.07 16.59 4.67
CA PRO A 60 -3.63 17.79 4.06
C PRO A 60 -4.47 17.51 2.81
N MET A 61 -4.12 16.45 2.06
CA MET A 61 -4.86 16.04 0.87
C MET A 61 -6.36 15.76 1.09
N PHE A 62 -6.78 15.37 2.30
CA PHE A 62 -8.20 15.12 2.58
C PHE A 62 -9.01 16.42 2.69
N PHE A 63 -8.38 17.58 2.76
CA PHE A 63 -9.05 18.88 2.75
C PHE A 63 -9.20 19.48 1.34
N THR A 64 -8.76 18.76 0.30
CA THR A 64 -8.76 19.29 -1.07
C THR A 64 -9.98 18.85 -1.89
N HIS A 65 -10.95 18.15 -1.30
CA HIS A 65 -12.11 17.62 -2.01
C HIS A 65 -13.31 17.42 -1.06
N ASP A 66 -14.54 17.55 -1.58
CA ASP A 66 -15.78 17.38 -0.79
C ASP A 66 -16.06 15.92 -0.40
N HIS A 67 -15.59 14.99 -1.23
CA HIS A 67 -15.66 13.54 -1.02
C HIS A 67 -14.25 12.92 -0.94
N PRO A 68 -13.47 13.26 0.10
CA PRO A 68 -12.04 12.97 0.12
C PRO A 68 -11.74 11.48 0.32
N PHE A 69 -12.58 10.76 1.07
CA PHE A 69 -12.43 9.33 1.28
C PHE A 69 -12.78 8.54 0.01
N GLU A 70 -13.83 8.95 -0.71
CA GLU A 70 -14.24 8.28 -1.94
C GLU A 70 -13.23 8.49 -3.06
N GLU A 71 -12.67 9.69 -3.21
CA GLU A 71 -11.57 9.95 -4.16
C GLU A 71 -10.32 9.14 -3.82
N PHE A 72 -9.97 9.07 -2.54
CA PHE A 72 -8.87 8.24 -2.06
C PHE A 72 -9.10 6.76 -2.37
N PHE A 73 -10.31 6.24 -2.16
CA PHE A 73 -10.69 4.89 -2.59
C PHE A 73 -10.50 4.69 -4.10
N CYS A 74 -10.90 5.66 -4.93
CA CYS A 74 -10.76 5.56 -6.39
C CYS A 74 -9.29 5.47 -6.81
N ILE A 75 -8.40 6.22 -6.16
CA ILE A 75 -6.95 6.13 -6.40
C ILE A 75 -6.43 4.75 -5.97
N CYS A 76 -6.80 4.29 -4.78
CA CYS A 76 -6.31 3.03 -4.22
C CYS A 76 -6.83 1.77 -4.95
N ILE A 77 -8.05 1.77 -5.50
CA ILE A 77 -8.56 0.62 -6.25
C ILE A 77 -7.85 0.46 -7.60
N VAL A 78 -7.49 1.58 -8.24
CA VAL A 78 -6.67 1.58 -9.46
C VAL A 78 -5.25 1.08 -9.14
N LEU A 79 -4.66 1.53 -8.02
CA LEU A 79 -3.38 1.01 -7.52
C LEU A 79 -3.46 -0.50 -7.28
N LEU A 80 -4.49 -0.98 -6.57
CA LEU A 80 -4.65 -2.41 -6.26
C LEU A 80 -4.69 -3.23 -7.54
N ASN A 81 -5.47 -2.81 -8.54
CA ASN A 81 -5.56 -3.50 -9.82
C ASN A 81 -4.20 -3.52 -10.56
N LYS A 82 -3.43 -2.42 -10.47
CA LYS A 82 -2.08 -2.35 -11.02
C LYS A 82 -1.14 -3.32 -10.30
N THR A 83 -1.09 -3.29 -8.97
CA THR A 83 -0.23 -4.17 -8.16
C THR A 83 -0.56 -5.65 -8.37
N TRP A 84 -1.85 -6.00 -8.44
CA TRP A 84 -2.30 -7.36 -8.78
C TRP A 84 -1.69 -7.86 -10.10
N LYS A 85 -1.70 -7.00 -11.13
CA LYS A 85 -1.13 -7.32 -12.45
C LYS A 85 0.40 -7.38 -12.43
N GLU A 86 1.06 -6.46 -11.75
CA GLU A 86 2.52 -6.46 -11.60
C GLU A 86 3.02 -7.75 -10.93
N MET A 87 2.27 -8.24 -9.94
CA MET A 87 2.58 -9.48 -9.24
C MET A 87 2.22 -10.73 -10.02
N ARG A 88 1.46 -10.62 -11.13
CA ARG A 88 0.80 -11.75 -11.80
C ARG A 88 0.08 -12.63 -10.77
N ALA A 89 -0.68 -11.98 -9.89
CA ALA A 89 -1.31 -12.64 -8.75
C ALA A 89 -2.49 -13.51 -9.17
N SER A 90 -2.66 -14.62 -8.45
CA SER A 90 -3.88 -15.42 -8.46
C SER A 90 -4.71 -15.16 -7.19
N ILE A 91 -5.85 -15.84 -7.06
CA ILE A 91 -6.70 -15.77 -5.85
C ILE A 91 -5.93 -16.21 -4.59
N GLU A 92 -4.95 -17.11 -4.73
CA GLU A 92 -4.13 -17.59 -3.61
C GLU A 92 -3.20 -16.49 -3.07
N ASP A 93 -2.73 -15.60 -3.93
CA ASP A 93 -1.87 -14.46 -3.58
C ASP A 93 -2.63 -13.29 -2.96
N PHE A 94 -3.96 -13.36 -2.85
CA PHE A 94 -4.81 -12.25 -2.46
C PHE A 94 -4.31 -11.54 -1.19
N SER A 95 -4.01 -12.28 -0.13
CA SER A 95 -3.52 -11.72 1.14
C SER A 95 -2.18 -10.98 0.97
N LYS A 96 -1.29 -11.53 0.13
CA LYS A 96 0.01 -10.94 -0.17
C LYS A 96 -0.15 -9.64 -0.96
N VAL A 97 -1.04 -9.61 -1.96
CA VAL A 97 -1.34 -8.39 -2.73
C VAL A 97 -1.87 -7.30 -1.80
N ILE A 98 -2.82 -7.62 -0.93
CA ILE A 98 -3.37 -6.66 0.04
C ILE A 98 -2.27 -6.12 0.98
N SER A 99 -1.33 -6.97 1.39
CA SER A 99 -0.18 -6.55 2.23
C SER A 99 0.76 -5.60 1.49
N VAL A 100 1.06 -5.87 0.21
CA VAL A 100 1.85 -4.95 -0.64
C VAL A 100 1.11 -3.62 -0.81
N VAL A 101 -0.19 -3.65 -1.08
CA VAL A 101 -1.00 -2.42 -1.26
C VAL A 101 -1.06 -1.62 0.05
N ARG A 102 -1.20 -2.27 1.21
CA ARG A 102 -1.10 -1.61 2.52
C ARG A 102 0.22 -0.87 2.67
N GLU A 103 1.32 -1.51 2.29
CA GLU A 103 2.66 -0.90 2.38
C GLU A 103 2.80 0.29 1.43
N GLN A 104 2.35 0.15 0.17
CA GLN A 104 2.37 1.23 -0.81
C GLN A 104 1.61 2.46 -0.31
N ILE A 105 0.39 2.27 0.23
CA ILE A 105 -0.43 3.36 0.75
C ILE A 105 0.21 3.98 1.99
N THR A 106 0.67 3.16 2.94
CA THR A 106 1.26 3.64 4.20
C THR A 106 2.54 4.44 3.94
N ARG A 107 3.42 3.98 3.05
CA ARG A 107 4.63 4.74 2.67
C ARG A 107 4.31 6.02 1.92
N ALA A 108 3.28 6.03 1.07
CA ALA A 108 2.87 7.24 0.35
C ALA A 108 2.22 8.28 1.25
N LEU A 109 1.51 7.86 2.30
CA LEU A 109 0.91 8.76 3.30
C LEU A 109 1.97 9.37 4.23
N ASN A 110 2.97 8.59 4.62
CA ASN A 110 3.99 8.98 5.61
C ASN A 110 5.25 9.57 4.95
N THR A 111 5.13 10.21 3.78
CA THR A 111 6.24 11.00 3.24
C THR A 111 6.46 12.26 4.06
N ASP A 112 7.69 12.76 4.08
CA ASP A 112 8.02 14.05 4.69
C ASP A 112 8.50 15.04 3.61
N PRO A 113 7.73 16.10 3.28
CA PRO A 113 6.41 16.44 3.83
C PRO A 113 5.27 15.51 3.34
N PRO A 114 4.13 15.44 4.07
CA PRO A 114 2.98 14.65 3.65
C PRO A 114 2.36 15.19 2.35
N PRO A 115 1.67 14.35 1.56
CA PRO A 115 1.08 14.78 0.30
C PRO A 115 0.06 15.91 0.52
N ALA A 116 0.31 17.05 -0.12
CA ALA A 116 -0.56 18.21 0.00
C ALA A 116 -1.89 18.06 -0.76
N THR A 117 -1.94 17.20 -1.78
CA THR A 117 -3.11 16.98 -2.63
C THR A 117 -3.23 15.50 -3.01
N LEU A 118 -4.44 15.07 -3.37
CA LEU A 118 -4.70 13.71 -3.85
C LEU A 118 -3.89 13.37 -5.11
N GLU A 119 -3.63 14.37 -5.97
CA GLU A 119 -2.78 14.19 -7.16
C GLU A 119 -1.32 13.94 -6.79
N LYS A 120 -0.76 14.66 -5.81
CA LYS A 120 0.60 14.39 -5.30
C LYS A 120 0.69 12.99 -4.67
N PHE A 121 -0.34 12.58 -3.95
CA PHE A 121 -0.42 11.22 -3.40
C PHE A 121 -0.41 10.16 -4.51
N LYS A 122 -1.22 10.35 -5.56
CA LYS A 122 -1.26 9.47 -6.74
C LYS A 122 0.09 9.41 -7.47
N GLN A 123 0.77 10.55 -7.63
CA GLN A 123 2.12 10.61 -8.21
C GLN A 123 3.14 9.84 -7.36
N LYS A 124 3.07 9.96 -6.03
CA LYS A 124 3.94 9.19 -5.13
C LYS A 124 3.68 7.69 -5.25
N LEU A 125 2.42 7.26 -5.28
CA LEU A 125 2.05 5.86 -5.50
C LEU A 125 2.57 5.31 -6.83
N ALA A 126 2.63 6.14 -7.88
CA ALA A 126 3.15 5.71 -9.17
C ALA A 126 4.64 5.28 -9.10
N THR A 127 5.41 5.83 -8.16
CA THR A 127 6.82 5.46 -7.92
C THR A 127 6.97 4.19 -7.08
N LEU A 128 5.99 3.86 -6.25
CA LEU A 128 6.02 2.72 -5.33
C LEU A 128 5.47 1.46 -6.02
N THR A 129 6.13 1.01 -7.09
CA THR A 129 5.76 -0.23 -7.79
C THR A 129 6.03 -1.47 -6.92
N TYR A 130 5.46 -2.63 -7.29
CA TYR A 130 5.75 -3.89 -6.58
C TYR A 130 7.27 -4.17 -6.48
N ASN A 131 8.03 -3.90 -7.55
CA ASN A 131 9.47 -4.07 -7.55
C ASN A 131 10.16 -3.11 -6.56
N GLU A 132 9.72 -1.87 -6.50
CA GLU A 132 10.27 -0.89 -5.55
C GLU A 132 9.98 -1.30 -4.10
N ILE A 133 8.77 -1.76 -3.80
CA ILE A 133 8.42 -2.29 -2.47
C ILE A 133 9.30 -3.48 -2.11
N THR A 134 9.52 -4.40 -3.05
CA THR A 134 10.38 -5.57 -2.84
C THR A 134 11.83 -5.16 -2.57
N ASN A 135 12.37 -4.20 -3.32
CA ASN A 135 13.71 -3.65 -3.11
C ASN A 135 13.86 -2.98 -1.75
N LEU A 136 12.85 -2.21 -1.33
CA LEU A 136 12.83 -1.55 -0.03
C LEU A 136 12.83 -2.57 1.11
N TRP A 137 12.02 -3.62 1.04
CA TRP A 137 12.04 -4.70 2.03
C TRP A 137 13.37 -5.45 2.06
N GLN A 138 13.98 -5.71 0.90
CA GLN A 138 15.31 -6.32 0.85
C GLN A 138 16.35 -5.42 1.52
N LYS A 139 16.33 -4.12 1.23
CA LYS A 139 17.25 -3.15 1.84
C LYS A 139 17.04 -3.04 3.36
N GLU A 140 15.80 -2.97 3.82
CA GLU A 140 15.47 -2.93 5.25
C GLU A 140 15.91 -4.20 5.97
N ARG A 141 15.73 -5.36 5.32
CA ARG A 141 16.22 -6.64 5.85
C ARG A 141 17.74 -6.68 5.91
N SER A 142 18.45 -6.30 4.85
CA SER A 142 19.92 -6.28 4.84
C SER A 142 20.48 -5.31 5.88
N ASN A 143 19.90 -4.12 6.00
CA ASN A 143 20.30 -3.14 7.02
C ASN A 143 20.07 -3.68 8.44
N ARG A 144 18.96 -4.40 8.66
CA ARG A 144 18.68 -5.03 9.96
C ARG A 144 19.65 -6.17 10.26
N GLU A 145 19.95 -7.02 9.28
CA GLU A 145 20.95 -8.10 9.39
C GLU A 145 22.36 -7.54 9.65
N GLU A 146 22.73 -6.43 9.02
CA GLU A 146 23.98 -5.70 9.27
C GLU A 146 24.02 -5.13 10.69
N TRP A 147 22.96 -4.45 11.12
CA TRP A 147 22.85 -3.94 12.48
C TRP A 147 22.93 -5.05 13.53
N GLU A 148 22.22 -6.16 13.32
CA GLU A 148 22.24 -7.33 14.20
C GLU A 148 23.64 -7.96 14.23
N SER A 149 24.34 -8.04 13.09
CA SER A 149 25.72 -8.54 13.03
C SER A 149 26.73 -7.66 13.80
N HIS A 150 26.43 -6.37 13.94
CA HIS A 150 27.20 -5.42 14.76
C HIS A 150 26.70 -5.31 16.21
N ALA A 151 25.68 -6.08 16.60
CA ALA A 151 25.21 -6.09 17.97
C ALA A 151 26.27 -6.67 18.90
N ARG A 152 26.50 -5.99 20.04
CA ARG A 152 27.52 -6.37 21.06
C ARG A 152 27.59 -7.88 21.35
N PRO A 153 26.47 -8.61 21.57
CA PRO A 153 26.53 -10.04 21.87
C PRO A 153 27.14 -10.88 20.72
N ILE A 154 26.90 -10.50 19.47
CA ILE A 154 27.40 -11.21 18.29
C ILE A 154 28.88 -10.89 18.06
N VAL A 155 29.28 -9.64 18.29
CA VAL A 155 30.69 -9.21 18.22
C VAL A 155 31.52 -9.91 19.31
N GLU A 156 31.05 -9.92 20.56
CA GLU A 156 31.70 -10.58 21.69
C GLU A 156 31.87 -12.10 21.45
N LEU A 157 30.84 -12.77 20.91
CA LEU A 157 30.92 -14.18 20.53
C LEU A 157 31.93 -14.43 19.40
N ARG A 158 31.99 -13.53 18.41
CA ARG A 158 32.93 -13.64 17.28
C ARG A 158 34.38 -13.47 17.73
N GLU A 159 34.65 -12.55 18.64
CA GLU A 159 35.98 -12.36 19.25
C GLU A 159 36.42 -13.60 20.04
N GLN A 160 35.52 -14.19 20.83
CA GLN A 160 35.82 -15.42 21.59
C GLN A 160 36.09 -16.64 20.71
N ILE A 161 35.45 -16.75 19.53
CA ILE A 161 35.66 -17.86 18.59
C ILE A 161 36.96 -17.68 17.79
N THR A 162 37.37 -16.43 17.51
CA THR A 162 38.56 -16.12 16.69
C THR A 162 39.86 -16.10 17.51
N GLN A 163 39.78 -16.04 18.85
CA GLN A 163 40.94 -16.11 19.77
C GLN A 163 41.42 -17.55 20.08
N LYS A 164 40.92 -18.57 19.39
CA LYS A 164 41.45 -19.95 19.43
C LYS A 164 42.21 -20.28 18.17
#